data_AF-A0A2V2D105-F1
#
_entry.id   AF-A0A2V2D105-F1
#
_cell.length_a   1.000
_cell.length_b   1.000
_cell.length_c   1.000
_cell.angle_alpha   90.00
_cell.angle_beta   90.00
_cell.angle_gamma   90.00
#
_symmetry.space_group_name_H-M   'P 1'
#
loop_
_entity.id
_entity.type
_entity.pdbx_description
1 polymer ?
#
loop_
_entity_poly.entity_id
_entity_poly.type
_entity_poly.pdbx_seq_one_letter_code
_entity_poly.pdbx_strand_id
1 'polypeptide(L)'
;MVKHGLRKSKASFLIFFVVAALFACSLLPAGAAEEQITFELEDQEWTQTGEFFLEVPFVHEALPVESAANVNFYEAGNALETTFTVEKEAIYLITLGYVLNQDGGILEMKIDGTVIDSQINLNNGAGWEAGKKTVGLMTLSAGTHTLTFTSQESAYYCALLDYLTLEELTPSDEIVFEFEGNAYTKSDEFHLESNYTHEALPVDAIVNVDFYEAGRSLETVSLVVPQSGKYNVSLAYILNNDSCSVQIAIDGQEIGEPVNLYHDGGWTLEEQELGEIELAAGIHKITISSVDNGSGRFCARLDALKLSKTAEAEDPVDPEIPVDPDDQNPDQNPDPEKPNPSTGDSGLLLGISAAFLIGATAGIVIRRRKNNA
;
A
#
# COMPACT_ATOMS: atom_id res chain seq x y z
N MET A 1 -7.12 75.58 1.35
CA MET A 1 -8.52 75.28 0.93
C MET A 1 -8.51 74.08 0.00
N VAL A 2 -9.59 73.28 -0.01
CA VAL A 2 -10.02 72.35 -1.09
C VAL A 2 -8.91 71.42 -1.66
N LYS A 3 -8.74 70.19 -1.16
CA LYS A 3 -9.48 68.96 -1.55
C LYS A 3 -9.66 68.76 -3.06
N HIS A 4 -8.89 67.86 -3.67
CA HIS A 4 -9.32 66.79 -4.60
C HIS A 4 -8.08 66.05 -5.14
N GLY A 5 -8.06 64.73 -5.27
CA GLY A 5 -9.02 63.73 -4.77
C GLY A 5 -8.65 62.31 -5.18
N LEU A 6 -9.03 61.31 -4.37
CA LEU A 6 -8.97 59.90 -4.78
C LEU A 6 -9.88 59.68 -6.01
N ARG A 7 -9.38 58.96 -7.02
CA ARG A 7 -10.23 58.25 -7.98
C ARG A 7 -9.75 56.83 -8.18
N LYS A 8 -10.71 55.91 -8.28
CA LYS A 8 -10.51 54.46 -8.28
C LYS A 8 -10.20 53.95 -9.70
N SER A 9 -9.20 53.10 -9.80
CA SER A 9 -9.16 51.93 -10.70
C SER A 9 -8.72 50.77 -9.79
N LYS A 10 -9.44 49.66 -9.57
CA LYS A 10 -10.38 48.90 -10.45
C LYS A 10 -9.74 48.29 -11.70
N ALA A 11 -8.49 47.84 -11.56
CA ALA A 11 -8.05 46.61 -12.21
C ALA A 11 -8.27 45.45 -11.22
N SER A 12 -9.19 44.54 -11.53
CA SER A 12 -9.37 43.31 -10.74
C SER A 12 -8.36 42.28 -11.24
N PHE A 13 -7.28 42.06 -10.49
CA PHE A 13 -6.50 40.83 -10.67
C PHE A 13 -7.29 39.69 -10.02
N LEU A 14 -8.07 39.00 -10.83
CA LEU A 14 -8.77 37.79 -10.45
C LEU A 14 -7.71 36.69 -10.31
N ILE A 15 -7.32 36.39 -9.06
CA ILE A 15 -6.47 35.23 -8.78
C ILE A 15 -7.32 33.99 -9.07
N PHE A 16 -7.12 33.41 -10.26
CA PHE A 16 -7.53 32.05 -10.53
C PHE A 16 -6.66 31.14 -9.67
N PHE A 17 -7.16 30.79 -8.49
CA PHE A 17 -6.83 29.49 -7.91
C PHE A 17 -7.43 28.43 -8.82
N VAL A 18 -6.64 28.00 -9.80
CA VAL A 18 -6.83 26.69 -10.40
C VAL A 18 -6.45 25.70 -9.30
N VAL A 19 -7.46 25.24 -8.56
CA VAL A 19 -7.30 24.06 -7.72
C VAL A 19 -7.11 22.90 -8.68
N ALA A 20 -5.85 22.61 -8.98
CA ALA A 20 -5.46 21.40 -9.67
C ALA A 20 -5.68 20.24 -8.68
N ALA A 21 -6.92 19.78 -8.58
CA ALA A 21 -7.24 18.43 -8.14
C ALA A 21 -6.69 17.46 -9.18
N LEU A 22 -5.36 17.34 -9.19
CA LEU A 22 -4.66 16.32 -9.96
C LEU A 22 -5.16 14.98 -9.46
N PHE A 23 -5.77 14.23 -10.38
CA PHE A 23 -5.96 12.82 -10.17
C PHE A 23 -4.58 12.22 -9.94
N ALA A 24 -4.28 11.85 -8.70
CA ALA A 24 -3.40 10.73 -8.42
C ALA A 24 -4.12 9.44 -8.87
N CYS A 25 -4.25 9.33 -10.20
CA CYS A 25 -4.09 8.05 -10.86
C CYS A 25 -2.63 7.68 -10.65
N SER A 26 -2.36 6.95 -9.57
CA SER A 26 -1.27 6.00 -9.58
C SER A 26 -1.49 5.11 -10.80
N LEU A 27 -0.68 5.30 -11.84
CA LEU A 27 -0.49 4.25 -12.83
C LEU A 27 0.01 3.05 -12.05
N LEU A 28 -0.75 1.96 -12.12
CA LEU A 28 -0.50 0.79 -11.29
C LEU A 28 0.77 0.11 -11.79
N PRO A 29 1.68 -0.32 -10.89
CA PRO A 29 2.85 -1.09 -11.29
C PRO A 29 2.39 -2.31 -12.10
N ALA A 30 3.04 -2.59 -13.22
CA ALA A 30 2.43 -3.27 -14.38
C ALA A 30 2.13 -4.79 -14.24
N GLY A 31 1.36 -5.19 -13.24
CA GLY A 31 0.42 -6.32 -13.31
C GLY A 31 -0.96 -5.79 -13.71
N ALA A 32 -1.62 -6.42 -14.69
CA ALA A 32 -2.92 -5.91 -15.16
C ALA A 32 -4.02 -6.11 -14.10
N ALA A 33 -4.56 -5.01 -13.57
CA ALA A 33 -5.74 -5.02 -12.72
C ALA A 33 -6.99 -5.35 -13.56
N GLU A 34 -7.38 -6.63 -13.63
CA GLU A 34 -8.48 -7.10 -14.48
C GLU A 34 -9.88 -6.73 -13.95
N GLU A 35 -10.05 -6.64 -12.62
CA GLU A 35 -11.30 -6.17 -11.99
C GLU A 35 -11.01 -5.38 -10.70
N GLN A 36 -11.69 -4.23 -10.55
CA GLN A 36 -11.75 -3.45 -9.31
C GLN A 36 -13.19 -3.51 -8.77
N ILE A 37 -13.33 -3.89 -7.50
CA ILE A 37 -14.61 -4.06 -6.82
C ILE A 37 -14.77 -2.92 -5.81
N THR A 38 -15.88 -2.20 -5.86
CA THR A 38 -16.21 -1.13 -4.91
C THR A 38 -17.39 -1.54 -4.03
N PHE A 39 -17.27 -1.32 -2.72
CA PHE A 39 -18.32 -1.48 -1.73
C PHE A 39 -18.59 -0.11 -1.08
N GLU A 40 -19.69 0.54 -1.46
CA GLU A 40 -20.16 1.78 -0.82
C GLU A 40 -20.57 1.43 0.64
N LEU A 41 -19.96 2.05 1.64
CA LEU A 41 -20.04 1.63 3.05
C LEU A 41 -21.35 2.10 3.72
N GLU A 42 -22.03 3.08 3.14
CA GLU A 42 -23.35 3.53 3.53
C GLU A 42 -24.51 2.64 3.05
N ASP A 43 -24.27 1.81 2.03
CA ASP A 43 -25.26 0.85 1.48
C ASP A 43 -25.23 -0.51 2.22
N GLN A 44 -24.34 -0.70 3.22
CA GLN A 44 -24.17 -1.97 3.95
C GLN A 44 -25.05 -2.10 5.21
N GLU A 45 -25.39 -3.34 5.57
CA GLU A 45 -25.94 -3.66 6.90
C GLU A 45 -24.80 -3.79 7.93
N TRP A 46 -24.96 -3.19 9.11
CA TRP A 46 -23.90 -3.05 10.11
C TRP A 46 -24.29 -3.61 11.48
N THR A 47 -23.31 -4.17 12.19
CA THR A 47 -23.38 -4.51 13.61
C THR A 47 -22.34 -3.71 14.42
N GLN A 48 -22.80 -2.77 15.26
CA GLN A 48 -21.96 -2.14 16.30
C GLN A 48 -21.68 -3.12 17.46
N THR A 49 -20.55 -2.94 18.14
CA THR A 49 -20.26 -3.50 19.47
C THR A 49 -19.87 -2.35 20.40
N GLY A 50 -20.53 -2.26 21.57
CA GLY A 50 -20.43 -1.14 22.50
C GLY A 50 -21.66 -0.23 22.45
N GLU A 51 -21.47 1.05 22.78
CA GLU A 51 -22.45 2.11 22.53
C GLU A 51 -21.93 2.95 21.35
N PHE A 52 -22.73 3.04 20.28
CA PHE A 52 -22.34 3.70 19.02
C PHE A 52 -23.51 4.52 18.46
N PHE A 53 -23.20 5.64 17.81
CA PHE A 53 -24.11 6.30 16.88
C PHE A 53 -23.75 5.89 15.45
N LEU A 54 -24.77 5.61 14.63
CA LEU A 54 -24.64 5.28 13.21
C LEU A 54 -25.79 5.93 12.44
N GLU A 55 -25.47 6.64 11.36
CA GLU A 55 -26.40 7.16 10.38
C GLU A 55 -25.95 6.75 8.97
N VAL A 56 -26.78 5.92 8.32
CA VAL A 56 -26.55 5.35 6.99
C VAL A 56 -27.83 5.42 6.15
N PRO A 57 -27.80 5.99 4.93
CA PRO A 57 -26.77 6.88 4.41
C PRO A 57 -26.86 8.28 5.03
N PHE A 58 -25.73 8.84 5.44
CA PHE A 58 -25.62 10.26 5.80
C PHE A 58 -25.42 11.12 4.56
N VAL A 59 -26.20 12.21 4.46
CA VAL A 59 -26.15 13.18 3.34
C VAL A 59 -26.25 14.59 3.90
N HIS A 60 -25.32 15.47 3.52
CA HIS A 60 -25.29 16.86 3.98
C HIS A 60 -24.64 17.77 2.92
N GLU A 61 -25.08 19.03 2.81
CA GLU A 61 -24.68 19.95 1.72
C GLU A 61 -23.18 20.31 1.67
N ALA A 62 -22.45 20.01 2.74
CA ALA A 62 -21.00 20.21 2.85
C ALA A 62 -20.18 18.91 2.79
N LEU A 63 -20.79 17.75 2.53
CA LEU A 63 -20.02 16.53 2.25
C LEU A 63 -19.24 16.70 0.94
N PRO A 64 -17.98 16.23 0.87
CA PRO A 64 -17.18 16.19 -0.35
C PRO A 64 -17.46 14.93 -1.21
N VAL A 65 -18.46 14.13 -0.83
CA VAL A 65 -18.85 12.81 -1.38
C VAL A 65 -20.38 12.75 -1.55
N GLU A 66 -20.92 11.78 -2.30
CA GLU A 66 -22.37 11.66 -2.54
C GLU A 66 -23.15 11.33 -1.25
N SER A 67 -22.60 10.41 -0.44
CA SER A 67 -23.09 10.00 0.88
C SER A 67 -21.92 9.42 1.71
N ALA A 68 -22.16 9.05 2.97
CA ALA A 68 -21.20 8.32 3.81
C ALA A 68 -21.91 7.53 4.92
N ALA A 69 -21.23 6.57 5.55
CA ALA A 69 -21.59 6.04 6.86
C ALA A 69 -21.04 6.97 7.94
N ASN A 70 -21.93 7.68 8.63
CA ASN A 70 -21.60 8.60 9.72
C ASN A 70 -21.64 7.87 11.06
N VAL A 71 -20.48 7.73 11.70
CA VAL A 71 -20.29 6.91 12.90
C VAL A 71 -19.73 7.79 14.03
N ASN A 72 -20.20 7.58 15.25
CA ASN A 72 -19.46 7.98 16.45
C ASN A 72 -19.33 6.79 17.40
N PHE A 73 -18.10 6.37 17.65
CA PHE A 73 -17.76 5.21 18.48
C PHE A 73 -17.76 5.53 19.99
N TYR A 74 -17.81 6.82 20.35
CA TYR A 74 -17.76 7.42 21.70
C TYR A 74 -16.52 7.13 22.57
N GLU A 75 -15.88 5.97 22.44
CA GLU A 75 -14.67 5.57 23.17
C GLU A 75 -13.82 4.58 22.35
N ALA A 76 -12.60 4.31 22.82
CA ALA A 76 -11.71 3.31 22.22
C ALA A 76 -12.20 1.87 22.49
N GLY A 77 -11.96 0.96 21.54
CA GLY A 77 -12.36 -0.45 21.62
C GLY A 77 -13.79 -0.74 21.14
N ASN A 78 -14.66 0.26 21.04
CA ASN A 78 -15.95 0.12 20.36
C ASN A 78 -15.72 -0.12 18.86
N ALA A 79 -16.55 -0.99 18.27
CA ALA A 79 -16.31 -1.54 16.94
C ALA A 79 -17.58 -1.53 16.07
N LEU A 80 -17.39 -1.54 14.76
CA LEU A 80 -18.43 -1.53 13.75
C LEU A 80 -18.07 -2.56 12.66
N GLU A 81 -18.94 -3.53 12.42
CA GLU A 81 -18.68 -4.71 11.60
C GLU A 81 -19.74 -4.92 10.52
N THR A 82 -19.32 -5.31 9.32
CA THR A 82 -20.17 -5.72 8.20
C THR A 82 -19.55 -6.91 7.46
N THR A 83 -20.22 -7.41 6.42
CA THR A 83 -19.69 -8.45 5.53
C THR A 83 -19.73 -8.01 4.06
N PHE A 84 -18.71 -8.41 3.31
CA PHE A 84 -18.64 -8.24 1.85
C PHE A 84 -18.38 -9.61 1.20
N THR A 85 -18.28 -9.68 -0.14
CA THR A 85 -18.05 -10.95 -0.84
C THR A 85 -17.18 -10.74 -2.07
N VAL A 86 -16.22 -11.65 -2.30
CA VAL A 86 -15.38 -11.69 -3.50
C VAL A 86 -15.71 -12.92 -4.35
N GLU A 87 -15.80 -12.75 -5.66
CA GLU A 87 -16.22 -13.82 -6.59
C GLU A 87 -15.09 -14.85 -6.87
N LYS A 88 -13.84 -14.54 -6.51
CA LYS A 88 -12.61 -15.26 -6.87
C LYS A 88 -11.61 -15.24 -5.72
N GLU A 89 -10.72 -16.23 -5.67
CA GLU A 89 -9.54 -16.19 -4.80
C GLU A 89 -8.39 -15.48 -5.51
N ALA A 90 -7.89 -14.39 -4.92
CA ALA A 90 -6.81 -13.59 -5.49
C ALA A 90 -6.14 -12.70 -4.42
N ILE A 91 -5.07 -12.02 -4.82
CA ILE A 91 -4.40 -10.99 -4.01
C ILE A 91 -5.05 -9.64 -4.34
N TYR A 92 -5.57 -8.96 -3.32
CA TYR A 92 -6.24 -7.67 -3.47
C TYR A 92 -5.43 -6.55 -2.82
N LEU A 93 -5.21 -5.47 -3.57
CA LEU A 93 -4.79 -4.19 -3.02
C LEU A 93 -6.04 -3.47 -2.48
N ILE A 94 -5.96 -3.00 -1.23
CA ILE A 94 -7.12 -2.57 -0.46
C ILE A 94 -7.03 -1.07 -0.16
N THR A 95 -8.02 -0.31 -0.62
CA THR A 95 -8.09 1.14 -0.39
C THR A 95 -9.42 1.54 0.25
N LEU A 96 -9.33 2.30 1.34
CA LEU A 96 -10.48 2.88 2.03
C LEU A 96 -10.68 4.33 1.61
N GLY A 97 -11.89 4.68 1.17
CA GLY A 97 -12.38 6.05 1.03
C GLY A 97 -13.08 6.52 2.31
N TYR A 98 -12.89 7.79 2.66
CA TYR A 98 -13.45 8.38 3.88
C TYR A 98 -13.50 9.92 3.81
N VAL A 99 -14.12 10.57 4.79
CA VAL A 99 -14.10 12.04 4.93
C VAL A 99 -13.29 12.47 6.15
N LEU A 100 -12.15 13.11 5.89
CA LEU A 100 -11.32 13.79 6.89
C LEU A 100 -12.10 14.92 7.55
N ASN A 101 -11.98 15.06 8.88
CA ASN A 101 -12.66 16.14 9.61
C ASN A 101 -12.00 16.45 10.97
N GLN A 102 -12.25 17.64 11.53
CA GLN A 102 -11.70 18.07 12.83
C GLN A 102 -12.04 17.15 14.02
N ASP A 103 -13.19 16.46 14.00
CA ASP A 103 -13.61 15.54 15.06
C ASP A 103 -13.31 14.06 14.69
N GLY A 104 -12.46 13.83 13.69
CA GLY A 104 -12.08 12.49 13.24
C GLY A 104 -11.25 11.74 14.29
N GLY A 105 -11.58 10.47 14.52
CA GLY A 105 -10.81 9.57 15.37
C GLY A 105 -9.68 8.84 14.63
N ILE A 106 -9.05 7.89 15.33
CA ILE A 106 -8.14 6.90 14.74
C ILE A 106 -8.84 5.54 14.73
N LEU A 107 -8.80 4.83 13.60
CA LEU A 107 -9.35 3.48 13.46
C LEU A 107 -8.25 2.45 13.21
N GLU A 108 -8.49 1.25 13.73
CA GLU A 108 -7.93 -0.01 13.24
C GLU A 108 -8.96 -0.66 12.30
N MET A 109 -8.50 -1.25 11.21
CA MET A 109 -9.29 -1.99 10.23
C MET A 109 -8.79 -3.43 10.14
N LYS A 110 -9.75 -4.37 10.16
CA LYS A 110 -9.53 -5.80 10.02
C LYS A 110 -10.37 -6.37 8.90
N ILE A 111 -9.84 -7.40 8.22
CA ILE A 111 -10.63 -8.34 7.44
C ILE A 111 -10.41 -9.74 8.01
N ASP A 112 -11.50 -10.49 8.21
CA ASP A 112 -11.53 -11.81 8.86
C ASP A 112 -10.74 -11.87 10.19
N GLY A 113 -10.81 -10.78 10.96
CA GLY A 113 -10.08 -10.60 12.22
C GLY A 113 -8.59 -10.26 12.09
N THR A 114 -8.01 -10.36 10.89
CA THR A 114 -6.61 -10.00 10.60
C THR A 114 -6.49 -8.48 10.44
N VAL A 115 -5.61 -7.85 11.22
CA VAL A 115 -5.34 -6.40 11.11
C VAL A 115 -4.66 -6.11 9.78
N ILE A 116 -5.20 -5.15 9.05
CA ILE A 116 -4.61 -4.62 7.81
C ILE A 116 -3.90 -3.30 8.12
N ASP A 117 -4.57 -2.42 8.86
CA ASP A 117 -4.06 -1.10 9.25
C ASP A 117 -4.56 -0.77 10.65
N SER A 118 -3.68 -0.31 11.54
CA SER A 118 -4.01 0.05 12.92
C SER A 118 -4.02 1.56 13.18
N GLN A 119 -3.70 2.37 12.17
CA GLN A 119 -3.51 3.83 12.28
C GLN A 119 -4.15 4.56 11.08
N ILE A 120 -5.45 4.33 10.87
CA ILE A 120 -6.27 5.13 9.95
C ILE A 120 -6.71 6.39 10.70
N ASN A 121 -5.89 7.44 10.65
CA ASN A 121 -6.21 8.74 11.23
C ASN A 121 -7.17 9.52 10.32
N LEU A 122 -8.37 9.81 10.81
CA LEU A 122 -9.41 10.57 10.10
C LEU A 122 -9.38 12.07 10.41
N ASN A 123 -8.41 12.54 11.21
CA ASN A 123 -8.34 13.92 11.67
C ASN A 123 -7.43 14.81 10.79
N ASN A 124 -8.00 15.85 10.17
CA ASN A 124 -7.25 16.91 9.48
C ASN A 124 -7.19 18.23 10.27
N GLY A 125 -7.79 18.30 11.46
CA GLY A 125 -7.91 19.53 12.26
C GLY A 125 -8.74 20.64 11.61
N ALA A 126 -9.54 20.33 10.58
CA ALA A 126 -10.17 21.30 9.69
C ALA A 126 -11.60 20.89 9.26
N GLY A 127 -12.11 21.53 8.21
CA GLY A 127 -13.40 21.17 7.60
C GLY A 127 -13.37 19.82 6.90
N TRP A 128 -14.54 19.41 6.39
CA TRP A 128 -14.71 18.13 5.71
C TRP A 128 -13.98 18.08 4.36
N GLU A 129 -13.23 17.02 4.13
CA GLU A 129 -12.38 16.81 2.95
C GLU A 129 -12.36 15.33 2.56
N ALA A 130 -12.47 15.02 1.27
CA ALA A 130 -12.44 13.63 0.80
C ALA A 130 -11.03 13.06 0.93
N GLY A 131 -10.89 11.98 1.69
CA GLY A 131 -9.65 11.23 1.90
C GLY A 131 -9.74 9.83 1.29
N LYS A 132 -8.58 9.28 0.93
CA LYS A 132 -8.42 7.86 0.65
C LYS A 132 -7.06 7.39 1.18
N LYS A 133 -6.99 6.14 1.64
CA LYS A 133 -5.75 5.49 2.07
C LYS A 133 -5.71 4.06 1.53
N THR A 134 -4.64 3.69 0.83
CA THR A 134 -4.30 2.28 0.60
C THR A 134 -3.91 1.69 1.94
N VAL A 135 -4.79 0.87 2.52
CA VAL A 135 -4.65 0.36 3.89
C VAL A 135 -3.77 -0.89 3.93
N GLY A 136 -3.68 -1.66 2.84
CA GLY A 136 -2.78 -2.80 2.75
C GLY A 136 -3.05 -3.71 1.56
N LEU A 137 -2.49 -4.91 1.65
CA LEU A 137 -2.53 -5.97 0.64
C LEU A 137 -2.93 -7.28 1.32
N MET A 138 -3.87 -8.05 0.75
CA MET A 138 -4.31 -9.31 1.35
C MET A 138 -4.77 -10.32 0.28
N THR A 139 -4.40 -11.60 0.44
CA THR A 139 -5.03 -12.70 -0.29
C THR A 139 -6.39 -13.02 0.33
N LEU A 140 -7.45 -12.90 -0.46
CA LEU A 140 -8.82 -13.22 -0.07
C LEU A 140 -9.32 -14.42 -0.88
N SER A 141 -9.98 -15.38 -0.21
CA SER A 141 -10.54 -16.58 -0.83
C SER A 141 -11.94 -16.33 -1.40
N ALA A 142 -12.33 -16.96 -2.52
CA ALA A 142 -13.67 -16.82 -3.08
C ALA A 142 -14.78 -17.12 -2.04
N GLY A 143 -15.54 -16.10 -1.62
CA GLY A 143 -16.49 -16.23 -0.52
C GLY A 143 -16.87 -14.91 0.16
N THR A 144 -17.56 -15.04 1.29
CA THR A 144 -18.00 -13.92 2.14
C THR A 144 -16.99 -13.67 3.24
N HIS A 145 -16.60 -12.41 3.42
CA HIS A 145 -15.60 -11.94 4.38
C HIS A 145 -16.21 -10.95 5.37
N THR A 146 -15.63 -10.88 6.57
CA THR A 146 -15.98 -9.90 7.60
C THR A 146 -15.06 -8.69 7.52
N LEU A 147 -15.62 -7.49 7.50
CA LEU A 147 -14.91 -6.20 7.61
C LEU A 147 -15.24 -5.57 8.96
N THR A 148 -14.22 -5.36 9.80
CA THR A 148 -14.37 -4.76 11.14
C THR A 148 -13.54 -3.48 11.26
N PHE A 149 -14.16 -2.37 11.66
CA PHE A 149 -13.49 -1.17 12.12
C PHE A 149 -13.54 -1.09 13.65
N THR A 150 -12.41 -0.80 14.29
CA THR A 150 -12.30 -0.66 15.75
C THR A 150 -11.67 0.68 16.12
N SER A 151 -12.40 1.44 16.94
CA SER A 151 -11.98 2.72 17.49
C SER A 151 -10.70 2.60 18.33
N GLN A 152 -9.71 3.46 18.09
CA GLN A 152 -8.44 3.53 18.84
C GLN A 152 -8.38 4.80 19.70
N GLU A 153 -7.64 4.73 20.82
CA GLU A 153 -7.47 5.85 21.77
C GLU A 153 -7.03 7.13 21.05
N SER A 154 -7.93 8.12 21.01
CA SER A 154 -7.73 9.36 20.28
C SER A 154 -8.60 10.49 20.86
N ALA A 155 -8.32 11.74 20.50
CA ALA A 155 -8.99 12.91 21.09
C ALA A 155 -10.49 13.03 20.71
N TYR A 156 -10.90 12.31 19.67
CA TYR A 156 -12.26 12.27 19.13
C TYR A 156 -12.55 10.87 18.58
N TYR A 157 -13.82 10.55 18.37
CA TYR A 157 -14.27 9.20 18.03
C TYR A 157 -15.27 9.16 16.86
N CYS A 158 -15.28 10.19 16.01
CA CYS A 158 -16.13 10.22 14.81
C CYS A 158 -15.42 9.60 13.60
N ALA A 159 -16.20 8.96 12.72
CA ALA A 159 -15.76 8.52 11.40
C ALA A 159 -16.84 8.80 10.36
N LEU A 160 -16.41 9.15 9.16
CA LEU A 160 -17.25 9.27 7.96
C LEU A 160 -16.61 8.35 6.91
N LEU A 161 -17.18 7.16 6.74
CA LEU A 161 -16.65 6.12 5.85
C LEU A 161 -17.41 6.15 4.52
N ASP A 162 -16.70 6.16 3.41
CA ASP A 162 -17.25 6.38 2.05
C ASP A 162 -17.34 5.01 1.34
N TYR A 163 -16.23 4.49 0.82
CA TYR A 163 -16.17 3.18 0.15
C TYR A 163 -14.99 2.32 0.60
N LEU A 164 -15.06 1.02 0.32
CA LEU A 164 -13.88 0.16 0.23
C LEU A 164 -13.69 -0.28 -1.22
N THR A 165 -12.50 -0.09 -1.80
CA THR A 165 -12.12 -0.76 -3.05
C THR A 165 -11.16 -1.91 -2.80
N LEU A 166 -11.43 -3.03 -3.47
CA LEU A 166 -10.51 -4.14 -3.67
C LEU A 166 -10.11 -4.16 -5.14
N GLU A 167 -8.81 -4.15 -5.41
CA GLU A 167 -8.26 -4.20 -6.76
C GLU A 167 -7.44 -5.48 -6.93
N GLU A 168 -7.79 -6.31 -7.91
CA GLU A 168 -7.11 -7.59 -8.09
C GLU A 168 -5.71 -7.41 -8.69
N LEU A 169 -4.68 -7.85 -7.97
CA LEU A 169 -3.31 -7.88 -8.47
C LEU A 169 -2.95 -9.27 -8.97
N THR A 170 -2.51 -9.34 -10.23
CA THR A 170 -1.77 -10.50 -10.76
C THR A 170 -0.30 -10.40 -10.34
N PRO A 171 0.26 -11.38 -9.61
CA PRO A 171 1.69 -11.42 -9.33
C PRO A 171 2.52 -11.47 -10.63
N SER A 172 3.58 -10.66 -10.67
CA SER A 172 4.53 -10.59 -11.78
C SER A 172 5.92 -10.94 -11.28
N ASP A 173 6.74 -11.55 -12.15
CA ASP A 173 8.17 -11.75 -11.90
C ASP A 173 8.96 -10.43 -11.98
N GLU A 174 8.36 -9.36 -12.52
CA GLU A 174 8.91 -8.00 -12.54
C GLU A 174 7.88 -6.99 -12.00
N ILE A 175 8.31 -6.19 -11.01
CA ILE A 175 7.54 -5.06 -10.46
C ILE A 175 8.29 -3.79 -10.87
N VAL A 176 7.61 -2.86 -11.53
CA VAL A 176 8.15 -1.54 -11.91
C VAL A 176 7.46 -0.46 -11.10
N PHE A 177 8.21 0.23 -10.24
CA PHE A 177 7.76 1.39 -9.50
C PHE A 177 8.27 2.66 -10.19
N GLU A 178 7.42 3.30 -10.99
CA GLU A 178 7.65 4.67 -11.48
C GLU A 178 7.73 5.62 -10.27
N PHE A 179 8.72 6.52 -10.24
CA PHE A 179 8.86 7.48 -9.14
C PHE A 179 7.91 8.66 -9.29
N GLU A 180 7.56 9.06 -10.51
CA GLU A 180 6.55 10.10 -10.77
C GLU A 180 5.15 9.70 -10.30
N GLY A 181 4.20 10.65 -10.32
CA GLY A 181 2.81 10.44 -9.90
C GLY A 181 2.59 10.19 -8.39
N ASN A 182 3.63 9.77 -7.68
CA ASN A 182 3.58 9.33 -6.28
C ASN A 182 3.47 10.48 -5.28
N ALA A 183 2.92 10.14 -4.11
CA ALA A 183 2.94 10.98 -2.92
C ALA A 183 4.26 10.80 -2.16
N TYR A 184 4.76 11.88 -1.55
CA TYR A 184 6.08 11.90 -0.90
C TYR A 184 6.07 12.62 0.43
N THR A 185 6.73 12.04 1.41
CA THR A 185 7.11 12.67 2.67
C THR A 185 8.54 13.19 2.56
N LYS A 186 8.81 14.35 3.17
CA LYS A 186 10.15 14.95 3.25
C LYS A 186 10.60 14.97 4.71
N SER A 187 11.83 14.55 4.98
CA SER A 187 12.46 14.78 6.29
C SER A 187 12.88 16.25 6.48
N ASP A 188 13.23 16.93 5.38
CA ASP A 188 13.92 18.22 5.36
C ASP A 188 13.37 19.21 4.31
N GLU A 189 13.81 20.47 4.36
CA GLU A 189 13.43 21.49 3.38
C GLU A 189 14.26 21.37 2.08
N PHE A 190 13.67 20.79 1.05
CA PHE A 190 14.29 20.63 -0.29
C PHE A 190 13.27 20.80 -1.44
N HIS A 191 13.75 21.06 -2.67
CA HIS A 191 12.87 21.20 -3.84
C HIS A 191 12.48 19.84 -4.41
N LEU A 192 11.23 19.67 -4.84
CA LEU A 192 10.71 18.42 -5.40
C LEU A 192 9.64 18.74 -6.46
N GLU A 193 9.78 18.11 -7.62
CA GLU A 193 8.83 18.11 -8.73
C GLU A 193 8.53 16.65 -9.07
N SER A 194 7.39 16.12 -8.60
CA SER A 194 7.07 14.69 -8.69
C SER A 194 6.48 14.24 -10.03
N ASN A 195 6.43 15.12 -11.03
CA ASN A 195 5.92 14.87 -12.38
C ASN A 195 6.67 15.82 -13.34
N TYR A 196 8.00 15.80 -13.28
CA TYR A 196 8.83 16.72 -14.06
C TYR A 196 8.97 16.24 -15.50
N THR A 197 8.75 17.13 -16.47
CA THR A 197 8.80 16.83 -17.91
C THR A 197 9.68 17.85 -18.64
N HIS A 198 10.42 17.41 -19.66
CA HIS A 198 11.34 18.27 -20.43
C HIS A 198 11.63 17.68 -21.82
N GLU A 199 11.79 18.53 -22.84
CA GLU A 199 11.95 18.12 -24.25
C GLU A 199 13.22 17.30 -24.56
N ALA A 200 14.14 17.20 -23.60
CA ALA A 200 15.37 16.41 -23.68
C ALA A 200 15.38 15.18 -22.74
N LEU A 201 14.26 14.85 -22.08
CA LEU A 201 14.12 13.54 -21.44
C LEU A 201 13.91 12.45 -22.51
N PRO A 202 14.48 11.25 -22.32
CA PRO A 202 14.17 10.06 -23.12
C PRO A 202 12.93 9.29 -22.64
N VAL A 203 12.23 9.83 -21.63
CA VAL A 203 11.08 9.27 -20.90
C VAL A 203 10.03 10.37 -20.71
N ASP A 204 8.76 9.99 -20.49
CA ASP A 204 7.64 10.96 -20.50
C ASP A 204 7.64 11.89 -19.27
N ALA A 205 8.02 11.38 -18.09
CA ALA A 205 8.20 12.14 -16.85
C ALA A 205 9.35 11.55 -16.00
N ILE A 206 9.66 12.22 -14.88
CA ILE A 206 10.54 11.74 -13.79
C ILE A 206 10.16 12.43 -12.47
N VAL A 207 10.71 11.95 -11.35
CA VAL A 207 10.95 12.80 -10.17
C VAL A 207 12.22 13.63 -10.38
N ASN A 208 12.11 14.95 -10.30
CA ASN A 208 13.24 15.87 -10.15
C ASN A 208 13.28 16.41 -8.71
N VAL A 209 14.40 16.24 -8.02
CA VAL A 209 14.60 16.68 -6.63
C VAL A 209 15.93 17.41 -6.50
N ASP A 210 15.97 18.56 -5.82
CA ASP A 210 17.22 19.22 -5.41
C ASP A 210 17.26 19.25 -3.89
N PHE A 211 18.08 18.34 -3.32
CA PHE A 211 18.24 18.15 -1.89
C PHE A 211 19.00 19.31 -1.21
N TYR A 212 19.66 20.19 -1.97
CA TYR A 212 20.57 21.27 -1.52
C TYR A 212 21.84 20.85 -0.76
N GLU A 213 21.84 19.73 -0.02
CA GLU A 213 23.02 19.16 0.66
C GLU A 213 22.90 17.62 0.82
N ALA A 214 23.96 16.98 1.30
CA ALA A 214 24.03 15.54 1.56
C ALA A 214 23.33 15.14 2.87
N GLY A 215 22.86 13.89 2.95
CA GLY A 215 22.26 13.29 4.15
C GLY A 215 20.79 13.64 4.37
N ARG A 216 20.11 14.20 3.35
CA ARG A 216 18.66 14.48 3.39
C ARG A 216 17.90 13.43 2.60
N SER A 217 16.64 13.18 2.98
CA SER A 217 15.89 12.04 2.48
C SER A 217 14.49 12.38 1.94
N LEU A 218 14.13 11.69 0.87
CA LEU A 218 12.82 11.67 0.24
C LEU A 218 12.20 10.28 0.46
N GLU A 219 10.99 10.21 1.01
CA GLU A 219 10.35 8.94 1.39
C GLU A 219 8.97 8.78 0.74
N THR A 220 8.63 7.55 0.32
CA THR A 220 7.29 7.20 -0.17
C THR A 220 6.88 5.79 0.27
N VAL A 221 5.57 5.55 0.43
CA VAL A 221 4.99 4.31 0.99
C VAL A 221 3.94 3.77 0.02
N SER A 222 4.40 3.33 -1.16
CA SER A 222 3.57 2.90 -2.28
C SER A 222 4.20 1.79 -3.13
N LEU A 223 5.37 1.25 -2.73
CA LEU A 223 5.95 0.08 -3.39
C LEU A 223 5.15 -1.17 -2.98
N VAL A 224 4.25 -1.61 -3.85
CA VAL A 224 3.46 -2.83 -3.64
C VAL A 224 4.25 -4.06 -4.09
N VAL A 225 4.42 -5.03 -3.19
CA VAL A 225 5.05 -6.32 -3.47
C VAL A 225 3.98 -7.41 -3.33
N PRO A 226 3.45 -7.98 -4.43
CA PRO A 226 2.33 -8.92 -4.37
C PRO A 226 2.63 -10.24 -3.64
N GLN A 227 3.90 -10.66 -3.59
CA GLN A 227 4.31 -11.96 -3.05
C GLN A 227 5.66 -11.85 -2.35
N SER A 228 5.83 -12.55 -1.21
CA SER A 228 7.14 -12.65 -0.57
C SER A 228 8.17 -13.33 -1.48
N GLY A 229 9.43 -12.95 -1.36
CA GLY A 229 10.54 -13.59 -2.04
C GLY A 229 11.80 -12.73 -2.09
N LYS A 230 12.80 -13.25 -2.81
CA LYS A 230 14.05 -12.55 -3.11
C LYS A 230 13.94 -11.83 -4.45
N TYR A 231 14.44 -10.60 -4.52
CA TYR A 231 14.36 -9.73 -5.69
C TYR A 231 15.73 -9.10 -5.99
N ASN A 232 16.16 -9.16 -7.25
CA ASN A 232 17.16 -8.23 -7.78
C ASN A 232 16.50 -6.85 -7.92
N VAL A 233 17.23 -5.79 -7.58
CA VAL A 233 16.74 -4.41 -7.63
C VAL A 233 17.60 -3.60 -8.58
N SER A 234 16.97 -2.90 -9.53
CA SER A 234 17.62 -1.95 -10.45
C SER A 234 17.00 -0.56 -10.34
N LEU A 235 17.84 0.46 -10.45
CA LEU A 235 17.41 1.87 -10.48
C LEU A 235 17.57 2.42 -11.90
N ALA A 236 16.51 2.98 -12.46
CA ALA A 236 16.53 3.78 -13.67
C ALA A 236 16.56 5.29 -13.31
N TYR A 237 17.46 6.05 -13.92
CA TYR A 237 17.74 7.43 -13.51
C TYR A 237 18.36 8.28 -14.65
N ILE A 238 18.26 9.60 -14.52
CA ILE A 238 18.83 10.55 -15.49
C ILE A 238 20.18 11.08 -15.01
N LEU A 239 21.24 10.66 -15.70
CA LEU A 239 22.57 11.24 -15.61
C LEU A 239 22.57 12.72 -16.04
N ASN A 240 23.20 13.61 -15.27
CA ASN A 240 23.50 15.00 -15.68
C ASN A 240 24.66 15.63 -14.88
N ASN A 241 25.17 16.79 -15.33
CA ASN A 241 26.33 17.47 -14.74
C ASN A 241 26.05 18.31 -13.47
N ASP A 242 24.82 18.27 -12.96
CA ASP A 242 24.40 18.89 -11.70
C ASP A 242 23.89 17.88 -10.67
N SER A 243 24.09 16.57 -10.90
CA SER A 243 23.56 15.53 -10.03
C SER A 243 24.52 15.09 -8.91
N CYS A 244 23.96 14.70 -7.76
CA CYS A 244 24.68 14.03 -6.66
C CYS A 244 24.83 12.50 -6.88
N SER A 245 25.30 11.79 -5.86
CA SER A 245 24.97 10.38 -5.68
C SER A 245 23.69 10.23 -4.85
N VAL A 246 22.99 9.10 -4.98
CA VAL A 246 21.88 8.72 -4.08
C VAL A 246 22.11 7.32 -3.49
N GLN A 247 21.73 7.14 -2.23
CA GLN A 247 21.53 5.82 -1.63
C GLN A 247 20.04 5.48 -1.69
N ILE A 248 19.71 4.25 -2.10
CA ILE A 248 18.36 3.70 -2.04
C ILE A 248 18.26 2.75 -0.83
N ALA A 249 17.13 2.80 -0.14
CA ALA A 249 16.75 1.82 0.87
C ALA A 249 15.27 1.42 0.73
N ILE A 250 14.94 0.17 1.01
CA ILE A 250 13.56 -0.31 1.17
C ILE A 250 13.37 -0.73 2.63
N ASP A 251 12.30 -0.24 3.27
CA ASP A 251 11.99 -0.40 4.70
C ASP A 251 13.14 -0.02 5.67
N GLY A 252 14.07 0.80 5.19
CA GLY A 252 15.28 1.21 5.94
C GLY A 252 16.50 0.29 5.77
N GLN A 253 16.40 -0.79 4.99
CA GLN A 253 17.56 -1.56 4.52
C GLN A 253 18.13 -0.91 3.26
N GLU A 254 19.37 -0.40 3.36
CA GLU A 254 20.13 0.12 2.21
C GLU A 254 20.44 -1.01 1.19
N ILE A 255 20.32 -0.70 -0.10
CA ILE A 255 20.53 -1.64 -1.20
C ILE A 255 21.67 -1.12 -2.09
N GLY A 256 22.75 -1.90 -2.18
CA GLY A 256 23.95 -1.52 -2.94
C GLY A 256 24.73 -0.35 -2.34
N GLU A 257 25.79 0.05 -3.06
CA GLU A 257 26.54 1.28 -2.80
C GLU A 257 25.85 2.50 -3.45
N PRO A 258 26.12 3.75 -3.02
CA PRO A 258 25.47 4.93 -3.57
C PRO A 258 25.66 5.11 -5.08
N VAL A 259 24.55 5.15 -5.83
CA VAL A 259 24.51 5.34 -7.29
C VAL A 259 24.93 6.77 -7.61
N ASN A 260 25.91 6.96 -8.51
CA ASN A 260 26.35 8.30 -8.92
C ASN A 260 25.63 8.78 -10.19
N LEU A 261 24.83 9.84 -10.06
CA LEU A 261 24.04 10.39 -11.18
C LEU A 261 24.83 11.44 -12.00
N TYR A 262 26.10 11.69 -11.69
CA TYR A 262 26.89 12.76 -12.33
C TYR A 262 27.42 12.38 -13.73
N HIS A 263 27.21 13.26 -14.72
CA HIS A 263 27.70 13.08 -16.10
C HIS A 263 27.86 14.40 -16.88
N ASP A 264 29.04 14.60 -17.49
CA ASP A 264 29.33 15.79 -18.33
C ASP A 264 28.56 15.85 -19.66
N GLY A 265 28.06 14.71 -20.18
CA GLY A 265 27.43 14.64 -21.50
C GLY A 265 25.98 15.13 -21.57
N GLY A 266 25.40 15.55 -20.45
CA GLY A 266 24.01 15.98 -20.36
C GLY A 266 23.03 14.82 -20.11
N TRP A 267 21.74 15.16 -20.25
CA TRP A 267 20.60 14.35 -19.82
C TRP A 267 20.56 13.01 -20.55
N THR A 268 20.87 11.93 -19.84
CA THR A 268 20.96 10.56 -20.37
C THR A 268 20.28 9.61 -19.40
N LEU A 269 19.36 8.76 -19.86
CA LEU A 269 18.83 7.67 -19.03
C LEU A 269 19.84 6.54 -18.96
N GLU A 270 20.11 6.07 -17.74
CA GLU A 270 20.85 4.84 -17.47
C GLU A 270 20.06 3.97 -16.50
N GLU A 271 20.41 2.69 -16.43
CA GLU A 271 19.87 1.74 -15.46
C GLU A 271 21.02 0.99 -14.78
N GLN A 272 20.98 0.90 -13.45
CA GLN A 272 22.00 0.21 -12.65
C GLN A 272 21.36 -0.79 -11.69
N GLU A 273 21.82 -2.04 -11.76
CA GLU A 273 21.58 -3.06 -10.73
C GLU A 273 22.21 -2.61 -9.41
N LEU A 274 21.45 -2.65 -8.32
CA LEU A 274 21.87 -2.29 -6.96
C LEU A 274 22.29 -3.53 -6.16
N GLY A 275 21.71 -4.69 -6.47
CA GLY A 275 21.89 -5.96 -5.78
C GLY A 275 20.57 -6.61 -5.42
N GLU A 276 20.60 -7.54 -4.45
CA GLU A 276 19.43 -8.33 -4.05
C GLU A 276 18.91 -7.94 -2.66
N ILE A 277 17.58 -8.06 -2.49
CA ILE A 277 16.88 -7.92 -1.21
C ILE A 277 15.83 -9.03 -1.05
N GLU A 278 15.51 -9.40 0.19
CA GLU A 278 14.40 -10.29 0.53
C GLU A 278 13.25 -9.43 1.08
N LEU A 279 12.05 -9.58 0.51
CA LEU A 279 10.87 -8.79 0.85
C LEU A 279 9.70 -9.72 1.19
N ALA A 280 8.87 -9.30 2.13
CA ALA A 280 7.55 -9.89 2.36
C ALA A 280 6.56 -9.43 1.28
N ALA A 281 5.40 -10.08 1.17
CA ALA A 281 4.25 -9.48 0.49
C ALA A 281 3.72 -8.31 1.32
N GLY A 282 3.45 -7.15 0.69
CA GLY A 282 2.97 -5.98 1.40
C GLY A 282 3.09 -4.66 0.62
N ILE A 283 3.08 -3.56 1.38
CA ILE A 283 3.35 -2.21 0.89
C ILE A 283 4.58 -1.70 1.66
N HIS A 284 5.63 -1.35 0.92
CA HIS A 284 6.95 -1.04 1.44
C HIS A 284 7.28 0.44 1.32
N LYS A 285 8.14 0.93 2.21
CA LYS A 285 8.66 2.30 2.15
C LYS A 285 9.95 2.32 1.33
N ILE A 286 9.99 3.13 0.27
CA ILE A 286 11.26 3.52 -0.38
C ILE A 286 11.77 4.80 0.28
N THR A 287 13.04 4.80 0.67
CA THR A 287 13.79 5.99 1.11
C THR A 287 14.94 6.25 0.14
N ILE A 288 15.02 7.48 -0.38
CA ILE A 288 16.08 7.98 -1.26
C ILE A 288 16.87 9.03 -0.47
N SER A 289 18.17 8.85 -0.30
CA SER A 289 19.02 9.75 0.48
C SER A 289 20.14 10.38 -0.35
N SER A 290 20.36 11.68 -0.23
CA SER A 290 21.43 12.39 -0.96
C SER A 290 22.83 12.07 -0.42
N VAL A 291 23.78 11.79 -1.32
CA VAL A 291 25.17 11.47 -0.99
C VAL A 291 26.12 12.40 -1.76
N ASP A 292 27.10 12.98 -1.07
CA ASP A 292 28.08 13.87 -1.69
C ASP A 292 29.05 13.08 -2.59
N ASN A 293 29.05 13.40 -3.88
CA ASN A 293 29.99 12.86 -4.88
C ASN A 293 31.16 13.81 -5.17
N GLY A 294 31.30 14.91 -4.42
CA GLY A 294 32.33 15.93 -4.58
C GLY A 294 32.00 17.00 -5.64
N SER A 295 30.84 16.93 -6.31
CA SER A 295 30.40 17.94 -7.28
C SER A 295 29.97 19.26 -6.62
N GLY A 296 29.60 19.24 -5.33
CA GLY A 296 28.94 20.35 -4.64
C GLY A 296 27.52 20.62 -5.18
N ARG A 297 26.87 19.61 -5.77
CA ARG A 297 25.51 19.65 -6.31
C ARG A 297 24.68 18.49 -5.76
N PHE A 298 23.37 18.71 -5.66
CA PHE A 298 22.46 17.85 -4.91
C PHE A 298 21.13 17.59 -5.64
N CYS A 299 21.14 17.72 -6.98
CA CYS A 299 20.03 17.26 -7.81
C CYS A 299 20.03 15.73 -7.93
N ALA A 300 18.87 15.09 -7.89
CA ALA A 300 18.67 13.73 -8.39
C ALA A 300 17.46 13.69 -9.31
N ARG A 301 17.50 12.77 -10.27
CA ARG A 301 16.49 12.61 -11.32
C ARG A 301 16.22 11.13 -11.50
N LEU A 302 15.07 10.68 -11.04
CA LEU A 302 14.74 9.27 -10.88
C LEU A 302 13.50 8.94 -11.70
N ASP A 303 13.59 7.82 -12.41
CA ASP A 303 12.61 7.34 -13.38
C ASP A 303 11.82 6.17 -12.76
N ALA A 304 12.45 5.01 -12.61
CA ALA A 304 11.83 3.86 -11.95
C ALA A 304 12.77 3.09 -11.01
N LEU A 305 12.19 2.40 -10.03
CA LEU A 305 12.82 1.30 -9.29
C LEU A 305 12.19 -0.01 -9.76
N LYS A 306 13.02 -0.95 -10.23
CA LYS A 306 12.57 -2.24 -10.78
C LYS A 306 12.98 -3.36 -9.85
N LEU A 307 12.06 -4.26 -9.54
CA LEU A 307 12.29 -5.45 -8.73
C LEU A 307 12.00 -6.68 -9.60
N SER A 308 13.04 -7.43 -9.96
CA SER A 308 12.92 -8.69 -10.71
C SER A 308 13.12 -9.87 -9.77
N LYS A 309 12.12 -10.75 -9.63
CA LYS A 309 12.14 -11.84 -8.67
C LYS A 309 13.26 -12.83 -9.00
N THR A 310 14.18 -13.06 -8.07
CA THR A 310 15.21 -14.09 -8.22
C THR A 310 14.54 -15.46 -8.07
N ALA A 311 14.76 -16.36 -9.03
CA ALA A 311 14.37 -17.75 -8.86
C ALA A 311 15.05 -18.34 -7.62
N GLU A 312 14.28 -19.01 -6.76
CA GLU A 312 14.87 -19.84 -5.71
C GLU A 312 15.74 -20.92 -6.36
N ALA A 313 16.92 -21.16 -5.79
CA ALA A 313 17.73 -22.28 -6.24
C ALA A 313 16.99 -23.57 -5.89
N GLU A 314 16.69 -24.40 -6.89
CA GLU A 314 16.14 -25.74 -6.63
C GLU A 314 17.08 -26.46 -5.65
N ASP A 315 16.51 -26.96 -4.54
CA ASP A 315 17.26 -27.76 -3.57
C ASP A 315 17.98 -28.89 -4.32
N PRO A 316 19.29 -29.11 -4.06
CA PRO A 316 20.05 -30.13 -4.77
C PRO A 316 19.45 -31.49 -4.46
N VAL A 317 18.73 -32.06 -5.44
CA VAL A 317 18.03 -33.34 -5.33
C VAL A 317 19.01 -34.38 -4.76
N ASP A 318 18.78 -34.78 -3.51
CA ASP A 318 19.62 -35.76 -2.82
C ASP A 318 19.63 -37.03 -3.68
N PRO A 319 20.78 -37.45 -4.22
CA PRO A 319 20.82 -38.45 -5.27
C PRO A 319 20.22 -39.75 -4.76
N GLU A 320 19.12 -40.20 -5.40
CA GLU A 320 18.43 -41.45 -5.06
C GLU A 320 19.46 -42.57 -4.91
N ILE A 321 19.74 -42.96 -3.66
CA ILE A 321 20.62 -44.09 -3.37
C ILE A 321 19.94 -45.31 -3.99
N PRO A 322 20.55 -45.98 -4.99
CA PRO A 322 19.87 -47.08 -5.67
C PRO A 322 19.51 -48.16 -4.67
N VAL A 323 18.21 -48.41 -4.51
CA VAL A 323 17.70 -49.42 -3.60
C VAL A 323 18.24 -50.78 -4.07
N ASP A 324 19.08 -51.41 -3.25
CA ASP A 324 19.72 -52.67 -3.61
C ASP A 324 18.63 -53.76 -3.80
N PRO A 325 18.47 -54.33 -5.01
CA PRO A 325 17.33 -55.20 -5.31
C PRO A 325 17.36 -56.57 -4.59
N ASP A 326 18.42 -56.90 -3.86
CA ASP A 326 18.59 -58.20 -3.20
C ASP A 326 17.88 -58.35 -1.84
N ASP A 327 17.31 -57.30 -1.23
CA ASP A 327 16.52 -57.42 0.03
C ASP A 327 15.06 -57.88 -0.20
N GLN A 328 14.90 -58.96 -0.98
CA GLN A 328 13.66 -59.74 -1.07
C GLN A 328 13.86 -61.15 -0.50
N ASN A 329 13.98 -61.24 0.82
CA ASN A 329 13.94 -62.52 1.54
C ASN A 329 12.58 -62.73 2.25
N PRO A 330 11.59 -63.35 1.58
CA PRO A 330 10.33 -63.74 2.23
C PRO A 330 10.52 -64.93 3.17
N ASP A 331 9.55 -65.11 4.08
CA ASP A 331 9.46 -66.17 5.09
C ASP A 331 10.58 -66.22 6.16
N GLN A 332 10.26 -65.79 7.39
CA GLN A 332 10.00 -66.76 8.47
C GLN A 332 8.81 -66.33 9.34
N ASN A 333 8.15 -67.34 9.92
CA ASN A 333 6.85 -67.27 10.61
C ASN A 333 6.96 -66.71 12.05
N PRO A 334 5.95 -66.02 12.61
CA PRO A 334 6.05 -65.40 13.93
C PRO A 334 5.92 -66.40 15.09
N ASP A 335 6.58 -66.10 16.21
CA ASP A 335 6.36 -66.71 17.53
C ASP A 335 6.32 -65.58 18.60
N PRO A 336 5.28 -65.45 19.45
CA PRO A 336 5.02 -64.21 20.18
C PRO A 336 5.42 -64.27 21.67
N GLU A 337 6.62 -63.79 22.03
CA GLU A 337 6.87 -63.42 23.44
C GLU A 337 7.99 -62.38 23.68
N LYS A 338 7.76 -61.55 24.72
CA LYS A 338 8.70 -60.63 25.41
C LYS A 338 9.04 -59.28 24.74
N PRO A 339 9.42 -58.24 25.54
CA PRO A 339 8.85 -56.90 25.34
C PRO A 339 9.80 -55.85 24.75
N ASN A 340 9.17 -54.82 24.18
CA ASN A 340 9.83 -53.60 23.70
C ASN A 340 10.36 -52.74 24.88
N PRO A 341 11.64 -52.32 24.91
CA PRO A 341 12.13 -51.34 25.88
C PRO A 341 11.60 -49.93 25.54
N SER A 342 10.78 -49.38 26.43
CA SER A 342 10.25 -48.01 26.31
C SER A 342 11.34 -46.94 26.51
N THR A 343 11.47 -46.04 25.54
CA THR A 343 11.59 -44.58 25.72
C THR A 343 11.21 -43.90 24.40
N GLY A 344 10.27 -42.96 24.32
CA GLY A 344 9.30 -42.50 25.32
C GLY A 344 8.84 -41.06 25.04
N ASP A 345 7.53 -40.81 25.08
CA ASP A 345 6.81 -39.53 25.27
C ASP A 345 7.15 -38.32 24.34
N SER A 346 6.21 -37.47 23.93
CA SER A 346 4.74 -37.46 24.01
C SER A 346 4.20 -36.51 22.91
N GLY A 347 2.96 -36.64 22.44
CA GLY A 347 1.82 -35.86 22.97
C GLY A 347 1.73 -34.47 22.31
N LEU A 348 0.59 -33.96 21.84
CA LEU A 348 -0.79 -34.22 22.23
C LEU A 348 -1.74 -34.06 21.03
N LEU A 349 -2.84 -34.82 20.97
CA LEU A 349 -3.89 -34.69 19.95
C LEU A 349 -5.26 -34.53 20.64
N LEU A 350 -5.74 -33.29 20.70
CA LEU A 350 -7.09 -32.86 21.13
C LEU A 350 -7.44 -31.58 20.35
N GLY A 351 -8.70 -31.30 19.99
CA GLY A 351 -9.91 -32.09 20.14
C GLY A 351 -11.10 -31.40 19.44
N ILE A 352 -12.13 -32.17 19.09
CA ILE A 352 -13.27 -31.67 18.30
C ILE A 352 -14.12 -30.68 19.12
N SER A 353 -14.42 -29.52 18.51
CA SER A 353 -15.53 -28.65 18.91
C SER A 353 -16.33 -28.24 17.69
N ALA A 354 -17.55 -28.77 17.55
CA ALA A 354 -18.51 -28.32 16.53
C ALA A 354 -19.57 -27.44 17.21
N ALA A 355 -19.89 -26.29 16.60
CA ALA A 355 -20.99 -25.43 17.00
C ALA A 355 -21.74 -24.95 15.76
N PHE A 356 -23.07 -24.94 15.84
CA PHE A 356 -23.93 -24.31 14.84
C PHE A 356 -23.90 -22.79 15.03
N LEU A 357 -24.08 -22.00 13.95
CA LEU A 357 -25.25 -21.12 13.91
C LEU A 357 -25.74 -20.75 12.50
N ILE A 358 -27.06 -20.67 12.42
CA ILE A 358 -27.96 -19.95 11.49
C ILE A 358 -27.27 -19.11 10.40
N GLY A 359 -27.56 -19.42 9.13
CA GLY A 359 -27.34 -18.48 8.03
C GLY A 359 -28.44 -17.40 7.98
N ALA A 360 -28.02 -16.14 7.88
CA ALA A 360 -28.88 -15.01 7.51
C ALA A 360 -28.49 -14.57 6.09
N THR A 361 -29.42 -14.63 5.14
CA THR A 361 -29.17 -14.17 3.76
C THR A 361 -29.46 -12.67 3.65
N ALA A 362 -28.50 -11.84 4.05
CA ALA A 362 -28.48 -10.43 3.67
C ALA A 362 -28.12 -10.32 2.17
N GLY A 363 -28.86 -9.49 1.42
CA GLY A 363 -28.71 -9.37 -0.02
C GLY A 363 -28.01 -8.07 -0.41
N ILE A 364 -26.68 -8.12 -0.57
CA ILE A 364 -25.87 -6.94 -0.95
C ILE A 364 -26.23 -6.47 -2.36
N VAL A 365 -26.44 -5.16 -2.53
CA VAL A 365 -26.80 -4.53 -3.80
C VAL A 365 -25.55 -4.13 -4.58
N ILE A 366 -24.94 -5.08 -5.29
CA ILE A 366 -23.75 -4.81 -6.12
C ILE A 366 -24.13 -3.90 -7.31
N ARG A 367 -23.81 -2.61 -7.21
CA ARG A 367 -23.91 -1.65 -8.32
C ARG A 367 -22.58 -1.55 -9.08
N ARG A 368 -22.38 -2.41 -10.07
CA ARG A 368 -21.26 -2.26 -11.02
C ARG A 368 -21.42 -0.95 -11.83
N ARG A 369 -20.87 0.18 -11.35
CA ARG A 369 -20.65 1.39 -12.17
C ARG A 369 -19.67 1.01 -13.29
N LYS A 370 -20.13 1.00 -14.54
CA LYS A 370 -19.19 0.99 -15.67
C LYS A 370 -18.55 2.37 -15.78
N ASN A 371 -17.24 2.43 -15.59
CA ASN A 371 -16.46 3.59 -15.97
C ASN A 371 -16.58 3.78 -17.49
N ASN A 372 -17.29 4.84 -17.90
CA ASN A 372 -17.28 5.28 -19.29
C ASN A 372 -16.05 6.17 -19.48
N ALA A 373 -15.32 5.93 -20.57
CA ALA A 373 -14.21 6.77 -21.03
C ALA A 373 -14.70 8.08 -21.68
#